data_AF-A0A3M7M8Y8-F1
#
_entry.id   AF-A0A3M7M8Y8-F1
#
_cell.length_a   1.000
_cell.length_b   1.000
_cell.length_c   1.000
_cell.angle_alpha   90.00
_cell.angle_beta   90.00
_cell.angle_gamma   90.00
#
_symmetry.space_group_name_H-M   'P 1'
#
loop_
_entity.id
_entity.type
_entity.pdbx_description
1 polymer ?
#
loop_
_entity_poly.entity_id
_entity_poly.type
_entity_poly.pdbx_seq_one_letter_code
_entity_poly.pdbx_strand_id
1 'polypeptide(L)'
;MAKRDLEYKQRRTFIGTGSLDDFLELLEVSDTHLTTQDAVVRAFVQLSSVEQMYARQFSPEPDGWELVSRIKLDVMDVTSIDYVVHLQVKLGSITLRQFLDMIPFDKNQQAAAMQVVEAFSAASHIDVKANMGTRTKARSFRSWIVTQKVHADC
;
A
#
# COMPACT_ATOMS: atom_id res chain seq x y z
N MET A 1 -1.51 -30.96 -5.05
CA MET A 1 -1.31 -30.05 -6.21
C MET A 1 -1.93 -28.69 -5.98
N ALA A 2 -3.20 -28.59 -5.56
CA ALA A 2 -3.91 -27.32 -5.34
C ALA A 2 -3.21 -26.31 -4.37
N LYS A 3 -2.64 -26.77 -3.24
CA LYS A 3 -1.95 -25.88 -2.28
C LYS A 3 -0.73 -25.19 -2.88
N ARG A 4 0.09 -25.92 -3.65
CA ARG A 4 1.31 -25.37 -4.30
C ARG A 4 0.99 -24.38 -5.41
N ASP A 5 -0.10 -24.62 -6.17
CA ASP A 5 -0.55 -23.68 -7.20
C ASP A 5 -1.14 -22.40 -6.58
N LEU A 6 -1.80 -22.51 -5.43
CA LEU A 6 -2.30 -21.37 -4.68
C LEU A 6 -1.14 -20.52 -4.13
N GLU A 7 -0.18 -21.16 -3.46
CA GLU A 7 1.06 -20.52 -2.99
C GLU A 7 1.82 -19.83 -4.15
N TYR A 8 1.88 -20.47 -5.32
CA TYR A 8 2.54 -19.89 -6.50
C TYR A 8 1.84 -18.64 -7.05
N LYS A 9 0.50 -18.59 -7.01
CA LYS A 9 -0.27 -17.41 -7.42
C LYS A 9 -0.19 -16.28 -6.39
N GLN A 10 -0.18 -16.62 -5.11
CA GLN A 10 -0.07 -15.66 -4.00
C GLN A 10 1.27 -14.92 -4.05
N ARG A 11 2.37 -15.64 -4.31
CA ARG A 11 3.72 -15.06 -4.54
C ARG A 11 3.85 -14.12 -5.73
N ARG A 12 2.81 -14.01 -6.57
CA ARG A 12 2.78 -13.15 -7.77
C ARG A 12 1.74 -12.05 -7.69
N THR A 13 1.13 -11.86 -6.53
CA THR A 13 0.17 -10.79 -6.27
C THR A 13 0.89 -9.70 -5.48
N PHE A 14 0.99 -8.51 -6.07
CA PHE A 14 1.75 -7.39 -5.52
C PHE A 14 0.96 -6.09 -5.61
N ILE A 15 1.11 -5.25 -4.60
CA ILE A 15 0.73 -3.84 -4.65
C ILE A 15 2.01 -3.05 -4.40
N GLY A 16 2.44 -2.28 -5.39
CA GLY A 16 3.75 -1.64 -5.33
C GLY A 16 4.88 -2.66 -5.09
N THR A 17 5.65 -2.51 -4.01
CA THR A 17 6.70 -3.48 -3.61
C THR A 17 6.23 -4.51 -2.59
N GLY A 18 5.01 -4.40 -2.05
CA GLY A 18 4.48 -5.33 -1.05
C GLY A 18 3.81 -6.55 -1.69
N SER A 19 4.22 -7.75 -1.30
CA SER A 19 3.59 -8.99 -1.76
C SER A 19 2.39 -9.38 -0.87
N LEU A 20 1.50 -10.21 -1.41
CA LEU A 20 0.42 -10.82 -0.62
C LEU A 20 0.96 -11.71 0.51
N ASP A 21 2.07 -12.41 0.29
CA ASP A 21 2.68 -13.26 1.33
C ASP A 21 3.18 -12.38 2.49
N ASP A 22 3.90 -11.29 2.21
CA ASP A 22 4.35 -10.34 3.24
C ASP A 22 3.16 -9.72 4.00
N PHE A 23 2.07 -9.42 3.29
CA PHE A 23 0.85 -8.90 3.92
C PHE A 23 0.24 -9.93 4.88
N LEU A 24 0.18 -11.20 4.49
CA LEU A 24 -0.37 -12.27 5.31
C LEU A 24 0.50 -12.59 6.53
N GLU A 25 1.82 -12.41 6.44
CA GLU A 25 2.73 -12.53 7.59
C GLU A 25 2.48 -11.44 8.64
N LEU A 26 2.01 -10.26 8.22
CA LEU A 26 1.70 -9.12 9.10
C LEU A 26 0.24 -9.11 9.59
N LEU A 27 -0.66 -9.79 8.87
CA LEU A 27 -2.08 -9.77 9.18
C LEU A 27 -2.40 -10.66 10.38
N GLU A 28 -2.92 -10.04 11.44
CA GLU A 28 -3.46 -10.79 12.58
C GLU A 28 -4.79 -11.46 12.19
N VAL A 29 -4.84 -12.78 12.35
CA VAL A 29 -6.01 -13.61 12.05
C VAL A 29 -6.32 -14.49 13.27
N SER A 30 -7.58 -14.56 13.67
CA SER A 30 -8.04 -15.41 14.77
C SER A 30 -8.08 -16.89 14.36
N ASP A 31 -8.20 -17.78 15.34
CA ASP A 31 -8.37 -19.23 15.11
C ASP A 31 -9.60 -19.57 14.24
N THR A 32 -10.60 -18.67 14.20
CA THR A 32 -11.79 -18.80 13.35
C THR A 32 -11.62 -18.16 11.96
N HIS A 33 -10.39 -17.85 11.56
CA HIS A 33 -10.05 -17.25 10.26
C HIS A 33 -10.70 -15.89 10.01
N LEU A 34 -10.93 -15.12 11.09
CA LEU A 34 -11.42 -13.75 11.03
C LEU A 34 -10.28 -12.77 11.30
N THR A 35 -10.36 -11.59 10.72
CA THR A 35 -9.48 -10.47 11.02
C THR A 35 -10.30 -9.22 11.32
N THR A 36 -9.68 -8.24 11.97
CA THR A 36 -10.31 -6.96 12.29
C THR A 36 -9.83 -5.87 11.34
N GLN A 37 -10.63 -4.82 11.16
CA GLN A 37 -10.23 -3.65 10.38
C GLN A 37 -8.89 -3.08 10.89
N ASP A 38 -8.70 -3.01 12.20
CA ASP A 38 -7.45 -2.49 12.79
C ASP A 38 -6.24 -3.35 12.45
N ALA A 39 -6.38 -4.68 12.43
CA ALA A 39 -5.31 -5.59 12.02
C ALA A 39 -4.95 -5.38 10.54
N VAL A 40 -5.96 -5.23 9.68
CA VAL A 40 -5.77 -4.92 8.25
C VAL A 40 -5.04 -3.58 8.08
N VAL A 41 -5.44 -2.56 8.82
CA VAL A 41 -4.79 -1.24 8.79
C VAL A 41 -3.33 -1.34 9.21
N ARG A 42 -3.04 -2.01 10.33
CA ARG A 42 -1.66 -2.21 10.81
C ARG A 42 -0.77 -2.85 9.75
N ALA A 43 -1.23 -3.98 9.19
CA ALA A 43 -0.48 -4.71 8.17
C ALA A 43 -0.23 -3.84 6.92
N PHE A 44 -1.26 -3.11 6.45
CA PHE A 44 -1.13 -2.24 5.27
C PHE A 44 -0.16 -1.07 5.52
N VAL A 45 -0.27 -0.41 6.68
CA VAL A 45 0.62 0.70 7.06
C VAL A 45 2.07 0.23 7.17
N GLN A 46 2.30 -0.95 7.75
CA GLN A 46 3.63 -1.54 7.84
C GLN A 46 4.25 -1.79 6.46
N LEU A 47 3.52 -2.42 5.53
CA LEU A 47 4.01 -2.60 4.16
C LEU A 47 4.27 -1.26 3.45
N SER A 48 3.37 -0.30 3.60
CA SER A 48 3.50 1.04 3.02
C SER A 48 4.76 1.75 3.54
N SER A 49 5.05 1.62 4.84
CA SER A 49 6.26 2.17 5.45
C SER A 49 7.53 1.53 4.88
N VAL A 50 7.53 0.20 4.69
CA VAL A 50 8.66 -0.53 4.12
C VAL A 50 8.92 -0.07 2.68
N GLU A 51 7.89 0.01 1.85
CA GLU A 51 8.01 0.55 0.48
C GLU A 51 8.57 1.97 0.48
N GLN A 52 8.05 2.85 1.34
CA GLN A 52 8.52 4.23 1.42
C GLN A 52 10.00 4.32 1.85
N MET A 53 10.44 3.46 2.76
CA MET A 53 11.84 3.37 3.16
C MET A 53 12.72 2.90 1.99
N TYR A 54 12.32 1.86 1.27
CA TYR A 54 13.02 1.42 0.07
C TYR A 54 13.11 2.53 -0.98
N ALA A 55 12.00 3.20 -1.29
CA ALA A 55 11.97 4.28 -2.27
C ALA A 55 12.92 5.44 -1.89
N ARG A 56 13.05 5.76 -0.60
CA ARG A 56 14.00 6.77 -0.09
C ARG A 56 15.45 6.33 -0.23
N GLN A 57 15.78 5.11 0.22
CA GLN A 57 17.15 4.60 0.25
C GLN A 57 17.73 4.40 -1.14
N PHE A 58 16.90 3.96 -2.09
CA PHE A 58 17.31 3.67 -3.46
C PHE A 58 16.97 4.82 -4.42
N SER A 59 16.62 5.99 -3.90
CA SER A 59 16.36 7.16 -4.73
C SER A 59 17.66 7.69 -5.33
N PRO A 60 17.75 7.86 -6.66
CA PRO A 60 18.91 8.49 -7.29
C PRO A 60 19.02 9.98 -6.96
N GLU A 61 17.92 10.60 -6.50
CA GLU A 61 17.85 11.99 -6.06
C GLU A 61 17.33 12.02 -4.60
N PRO A 62 18.22 12.12 -3.60
CA PRO A 62 17.82 12.14 -2.19
C PRO A 62 17.14 13.46 -1.76
N ASP A 63 17.33 14.54 -2.52
CA ASP A 63 16.74 15.85 -2.25
C ASP A 63 15.21 15.85 -2.49
N GLY A 64 14.45 16.46 -1.59
CA GLY A 64 12.98 16.55 -1.67
C GLY A 64 12.25 15.50 -0.82
N TRP A 65 12.95 14.48 -0.32
CA TRP A 65 12.36 13.49 0.59
C TRP A 65 12.05 14.04 1.99
N GLU A 66 12.61 15.20 2.34
CA GLU A 66 12.26 15.99 3.53
C GLU A 66 10.85 16.59 3.45
N LEU A 67 10.33 16.81 2.24
CA LEU A 67 8.96 17.31 2.01
C LEU A 67 7.91 16.20 2.04
N VAL A 68 8.35 14.94 2.00
CA VAL A 68 7.47 13.77 2.07
C VAL A 68 7.39 13.34 3.53
N SER A 69 6.20 13.35 4.11
CA SER A 69 5.98 12.84 5.46
C SER A 69 6.31 11.34 5.53
N ARG A 70 6.96 10.91 6.62
CA ARG A 70 7.22 9.49 6.86
C ARG A 70 5.94 8.81 7.33
N ILE A 71 5.64 7.66 6.76
CA ILE A 71 4.67 6.74 7.34
C ILE A 71 5.38 6.09 8.53
N LYS A 72 4.97 6.42 9.76
CA LYS A 72 5.52 5.77 10.96
C LYS A 72 4.39 5.19 11.79
N LEU A 73 4.60 3.95 12.24
CA LEU A 73 3.68 3.23 13.11
C LEU A 73 3.60 3.85 14.52
N ASP A 74 4.65 4.53 14.99
CA ASP A 74 4.73 5.14 16.33
C ASP A 74 3.86 6.41 16.48
N VAL A 75 3.49 7.07 15.38
CA VAL A 75 2.64 8.28 15.37
C VAL A 75 1.16 7.94 15.13
N MET A 76 0.86 6.74 14.64
CA MET A 76 -0.50 6.33 14.30
C MET A 76 -1.11 5.50 15.43
N ASP A 77 -1.82 6.16 16.33
CA ASP A 77 -2.85 5.46 17.10
C ASP A 77 -3.92 4.99 16.10
N VAL A 78 -3.91 3.68 15.81
CA VAL A 78 -4.74 3.05 14.78
C VAL A 78 -6.24 3.25 15.06
N THR A 79 -6.58 3.47 16.32
CA THR A 79 -7.96 3.72 16.77
C THR A 79 -8.42 5.17 16.55
N SER A 80 -7.48 6.08 16.25
CA SER A 80 -7.68 7.53 16.10
C SER A 80 -7.29 8.04 14.70
N ILE A 81 -7.22 7.16 13.69
CA ILE A 81 -6.76 7.58 12.37
C ILE A 81 -7.79 8.53 11.73
N ASP A 82 -7.38 9.80 11.61
CA ASP A 82 -8.12 10.83 10.89
C ASP A 82 -8.35 10.39 9.42
N TYR A 83 -9.52 10.71 8.87
CA TYR A 83 -9.89 10.40 7.48
C TYR A 83 -8.84 10.89 6.47
N VAL A 84 -8.18 12.02 6.77
CA VAL A 84 -7.09 12.58 5.96
C VAL A 84 -5.91 11.62 5.86
N VAL A 85 -5.58 10.93 6.95
CA VAL A 85 -4.45 10.01 7.01
C VAL A 85 -4.73 8.74 6.20
N HIS A 86 -5.97 8.21 6.21
CA HIS A 86 -6.38 7.09 5.36
C HIS A 86 -6.22 7.39 3.85
N LEU A 87 -6.34 8.65 3.44
CA LEU A 87 -6.15 9.07 2.05
C LEU A 87 -4.68 9.27 1.67
N GLN A 88 -3.81 9.46 2.65
CA GLN A 88 -2.39 9.75 2.44
C GLN A 88 -1.50 8.50 2.47
N VAL A 89 -1.85 7.50 3.28
CA VAL A 89 -1.13 6.21 3.31
C VAL A 89 -1.39 5.46 2.02
N LYS A 90 -0.31 5.10 1.32
CA LYS A 90 -0.35 4.37 0.06
C LYS A 90 0.63 3.21 0.06
N LEU A 91 0.19 2.12 -0.56
CA LEU A 91 1.03 1.03 -1.03
C LEU A 91 0.92 1.02 -2.55
N GLY A 92 2.03 1.23 -3.26
CA GLY A 92 2.01 1.53 -4.68
C GLY A 92 1.11 2.74 -4.99
N SER A 93 0.10 2.53 -5.84
CA SER A 93 -0.92 3.51 -6.19
C SER A 93 -2.21 3.41 -5.36
N ILE A 94 -2.34 2.40 -4.51
CA ILE A 94 -3.55 2.12 -3.73
C ILE A 94 -3.48 2.84 -2.38
N THR A 95 -4.50 3.62 -2.08
CA THR A 95 -4.63 4.24 -0.74
C THR A 95 -5.20 3.24 0.27
N LEU A 96 -4.85 3.42 1.55
CA LEU A 96 -5.45 2.64 2.64
C LEU A 96 -6.98 2.74 2.61
N ARG A 97 -7.54 3.94 2.38
CA ARG A 97 -8.99 4.12 2.25
C ARG A 97 -9.60 3.23 1.16
N GLN A 98 -9.03 3.27 -0.05
CA GLN A 98 -9.52 2.46 -1.17
C GLN A 98 -9.45 0.97 -0.84
N PHE A 99 -8.38 0.53 -0.19
CA PHE A 99 -8.24 -0.86 0.21
C PHE A 99 -9.28 -1.29 1.23
N LEU A 100 -9.54 -0.48 2.26
CA LEU A 100 -10.59 -0.74 3.26
C LEU A 100 -11.99 -0.77 2.65
N ASP A 101 -12.28 0.13 1.70
CA ASP A 101 -13.58 0.18 1.01
C ASP A 101 -13.85 -1.07 0.15
N MET A 102 -12.83 -1.89 -0.15
CA MET A 102 -12.96 -3.15 -0.89
C MET A 102 -13.26 -4.36 0.02
N ILE A 103 -13.19 -4.21 1.34
CA ILE A 103 -13.35 -5.30 2.30
C ILE A 103 -14.74 -5.18 2.96
N PRO A 104 -15.58 -6.23 2.90
CA PRO A 104 -16.92 -6.20 3.49
C PRO A 104 -16.86 -6.46 5.00
N PHE A 105 -16.44 -5.47 5.78
CA PHE A 105 -16.46 -5.56 7.24
C PHE A 105 -17.89 -5.65 7.79
N ASP A 106 -18.09 -6.46 8.83
CA ASP A 106 -19.35 -6.60 9.53
C ASP A 106 -19.57 -5.48 10.57
N LYS A 107 -20.65 -5.58 11.34
CA LYS A 107 -20.99 -4.59 12.38
C LYS A 107 -19.96 -4.50 13.51
N ASN A 108 -19.13 -5.53 13.68
CA ASN A 108 -18.06 -5.61 14.68
C ASN A 108 -16.70 -5.23 14.08
N GLN A 109 -16.66 -4.67 12.86
CA GLN A 109 -15.44 -4.37 12.12
C GLN A 109 -14.57 -5.60 11.87
N GLN A 110 -15.21 -6.76 11.66
CA GLN A 110 -14.56 -8.03 11.35
C GLN A 110 -14.84 -8.45 9.91
N ALA A 111 -13.88 -9.14 9.30
CA ALA A 111 -14.04 -9.75 7.98
C ALA A 111 -13.37 -11.13 7.98
N ALA A 112 -13.83 -12.02 7.09
CA ALA A 112 -13.13 -13.28 6.86
C ALA A 112 -11.77 -12.99 6.20
N ALA A 113 -10.71 -13.66 6.64
CA ALA A 113 -9.36 -13.47 6.09
C ALA A 113 -9.32 -13.67 4.56
N MET A 114 -10.15 -14.60 4.05
CA MET A 114 -10.30 -14.81 2.60
C MET A 114 -10.81 -13.57 1.86
N GLN A 115 -11.74 -12.81 2.44
CA GLN A 115 -12.26 -11.59 1.82
C GLN A 115 -11.19 -10.50 1.73
N VAL A 116 -10.28 -10.45 2.71
CA VAL A 116 -9.12 -9.54 2.67
C VAL A 116 -8.12 -9.96 1.59
N VAL A 117 -7.89 -11.26 1.42
CA VAL A 117 -7.05 -11.79 0.33
C VAL A 117 -7.63 -11.44 -1.05
N GLU A 118 -8.94 -11.59 -1.23
CA GLU A 118 -9.63 -11.22 -2.46
C GLU A 118 -9.52 -9.71 -2.73
N ALA A 119 -9.71 -8.88 -1.71
CA ALA A 119 -9.52 -7.43 -1.80
C ALA A 119 -8.07 -7.07 -2.20
N PHE A 120 -7.07 -7.74 -1.63
CA PHE A 120 -5.66 -7.50 -1.96
C PHE A 120 -5.36 -7.87 -3.41
N SER A 121 -5.87 -9.00 -3.88
CA SER A 121 -5.74 -9.43 -5.29
C SER A 121 -6.38 -8.43 -6.25
N ALA A 122 -7.59 -7.96 -5.94
CA ALA A 122 -8.26 -6.95 -6.73
C ALA A 122 -7.50 -5.61 -6.73
N ALA A 123 -6.96 -5.19 -5.59
CA ALA A 123 -6.15 -3.98 -5.46
C ALA A 123 -4.84 -4.08 -6.26
N SER A 124 -4.18 -5.25 -6.25
CA SER A 124 -3.02 -5.56 -7.11
C SER A 124 -3.33 -5.34 -8.60
N HIS A 125 -4.50 -5.78 -9.07
CA HIS A 125 -4.92 -5.53 -10.45
C HIS A 125 -5.16 -4.05 -10.76
N ILE A 126 -5.68 -3.28 -9.81
CA ILE A 126 -5.86 -1.82 -9.96
C ILE A 126 -4.49 -1.13 -10.02
N ASP A 127 -3.56 -1.54 -9.16
CA ASP A 127 -2.22 -0.97 -9.06
C ASP A 127 -1.42 -1.13 -10.36
N VAL A 128 -1.43 -2.36 -10.90
CA VAL A 128 -0.81 -2.68 -12.19
C VAL A 128 -1.38 -1.80 -13.31
N LYS A 129 -2.70 -1.56 -13.34
CA LYS A 129 -3.33 -0.68 -14.34
C LYS A 129 -2.96 0.79 -14.15
N ALA A 130 -2.85 1.26 -12.91
CA ALA A 130 -2.42 2.63 -12.62
C ALA A 130 -0.99 2.89 -13.13
N ASN A 131 -0.10 1.90 -12.97
CA ASN A 131 1.28 1.99 -13.47
C ASN A 131 1.38 1.94 -15.00
N MET A 132 0.45 1.26 -15.67
CA MET A 132 0.44 1.15 -17.14
C MET A 132 -0.20 2.35 -17.87
N GLY A 133 -1.05 3.15 -17.22
CA GLY A 133 -2.16 3.77 -17.96
C GLY A 133 -2.28 5.29 -18.07
N THR A 134 -1.76 6.11 -17.15
CA THR A 134 -2.09 7.55 -17.20
C THR A 134 -0.91 8.46 -16.90
N ARG A 135 -0.57 9.33 -17.87
CA ARG A 135 0.17 10.58 -17.59
C ARG A 135 -0.68 11.41 -16.64
N THR A 136 -0.49 11.23 -15.35
CA THR A 136 -1.13 12.08 -14.35
C THR A 136 -0.53 13.48 -14.44
N LYS A 137 -1.33 14.53 -14.19
CA LYS A 137 -0.83 15.92 -14.12
C LYS A 137 0.34 16.04 -13.14
N ALA A 138 0.31 15.28 -12.05
CA ALA A 138 1.40 15.19 -11.08
C ALA A 138 2.69 14.61 -11.68
N ARG A 139 2.61 13.55 -12.49
CA ARG A 139 3.78 13.00 -13.19
C ARG A 139 4.35 14.01 -14.18
N SER A 140 3.49 14.66 -14.97
CA SER A 140 3.91 15.72 -15.90
C SER A 140 4.58 16.89 -15.19
N PHE A 141 4.04 17.32 -14.05
CA PHE A 141 4.61 18.40 -13.25
C PHE A 141 5.97 18.03 -12.64
N ARG A 142 6.11 16.82 -12.07
CA ARG A 142 7.39 16.33 -11.55
C ARG A 142 8.44 16.23 -12.65
N SER A 143 8.06 15.71 -13.83
CA SER A 143 8.96 15.67 -14.99
C SER A 143 9.40 17.07 -15.41
N TRP A 144 8.50 18.05 -15.43
CA TRP A 144 8.84 19.45 -15.74
C TRP A 144 9.85 20.04 -14.73
N ILE A 145 9.66 19.83 -13.42
CA ILE A 145 10.61 20.28 -12.39
C ILE A 145 12.02 19.73 -12.63
N VAL A 146 12.12 18.42 -12.90
CA VAL A 146 13.42 17.76 -13.18
C VAL A 146 14.06 18.37 -14.42
N THR A 147 13.30 18.60 -15.49
CA THR A 147 13.82 19.27 -16.71
C THR A 147 14.29 20.70 -16.45
N GLN A 148 13.64 21.45 -15.55
CA GLN A 148 14.08 22.80 -15.18
C GLN A 148 15.38 22.79 -14.36
N LYS A 149 15.57 21.82 -13.43
CA LYS A 149 16.83 21.68 -12.69
C LYS A 149 18.01 21.38 -13.61
N VAL A 150 17.85 20.45 -14.55
CA VAL A 150 18.90 20.11 -15.54
C VAL A 150 19.32 21.32 -16.40
N HIS A 151 18.40 22.26 -16.65
CA HIS A 151 18.69 23.49 -17.39
C HIS A 151 19.37 24.60 -16.56
N ALA A 152 19.28 24.54 -15.23
CA ALA A 152 19.89 25.53 -14.33
C ALA A 152 21.35 25.18 -13.96
N ASP A 153 21.75 23.92 -14.11
CA ASP A 153 23.09 23.40 -13.81
C ASP A 153 24.01 23.35 -15.07
N CYS A 154 23.64 24.01 -16.17
CA CYS A 154 24.43 24.17 -17.41
C CYS A 154 24.85 25.62 -17.64
#